data_AF-A0AAV2H945-F1
#
_entry.id   AF-A0AAV2H945-F1
#
_cell.length_a   1.000
_cell.length_b   1.000
_cell.length_c   1.000
_cell.angle_alpha   90.00
_cell.angle_beta   90.00
_cell.angle_gamma   90.00
#
_symmetry.space_group_name_H-M   'P 1'
#
loop_
_entity.id
_entity.type
_entity.pdbx_description
1 polymer ?
#
loop_
_entity_poly.entity_id
_entity_poly.type
_entity_poly.pdbx_seq_one_letter_code
_entity_poly.pdbx_strand_id
1 'polypeptide(L)'
;MKLRSVAACLVVLGVLIAVAGGQGKENRAKKPVGARKKLRENVPRKANRPQNARPNAVNKKPNGKKVQTAEAQGNGGDCEEIFLPMCKGLVPYTHTKLPNQFNHTTQLEVYKHIEHTWAYMDHSCSNNMRLTICALYLPKCQGKQAGIGPCKTTCLRAKKNCGQQLKEIFALNWQEKFECAPLPNKRCVKPVKDEPCSQEYPSCESNSVITTCANLTFTWGTLPNMFGQCRAKDINIEVSHFDALVATNCHLNLKFFLCGVYSPFCVRAETPFMFPCKEICNEIRQACEPHYRRIYHRLPWPNKLQCHRYPSSEDPDVKCVMPNEGSTFFGG
;
A
#
# COMPACT_ATOMS: atom_id res chain seq x y z
N MET A 1 -5.99 -28.98 29.95
CA MET A 1 -6.29 -28.30 28.67
C MET A 1 -5.89 -26.83 28.77
N LYS A 2 -4.87 -26.39 28.01
CA LYS A 2 -4.40 -24.99 27.75
C LYS A 2 -2.87 -25.06 27.49
N LEU A 3 -2.48 -25.28 26.23
CA LEU A 3 -1.09 -25.05 25.76
C LEU A 3 -0.98 -25.06 24.22
N ARG A 4 -1.88 -25.76 23.51
CA ARG A 4 -1.89 -25.81 22.03
C ARG A 4 -2.20 -24.47 21.33
N SER A 5 -2.78 -23.49 22.03
CA SER A 5 -3.27 -22.24 21.42
C SER A 5 -2.20 -21.21 21.05
N VAL A 6 -0.94 -21.39 21.49
CA VAL A 6 0.14 -20.43 21.20
C VAL A 6 0.86 -20.73 19.88
N ALA A 7 0.88 -22.00 19.46
CA ALA A 7 1.58 -22.42 18.24
C ALA A 7 0.97 -21.83 16.95
N ALA A 8 -0.36 -21.70 16.89
CA ALA A 8 -1.06 -21.16 15.72
C ALA A 8 -0.74 -19.67 15.44
N CYS A 9 -0.48 -18.86 16.48
CA CYS A 9 -0.08 -17.46 16.31
C CYS A 9 1.29 -17.29 15.65
N LEU A 10 2.23 -18.21 15.91
CA LEU A 10 3.59 -18.10 15.39
C LEU A 10 3.69 -18.36 13.88
N VAL A 11 2.82 -19.22 13.33
CA VAL A 11 2.74 -19.47 11.88
C VAL A 11 2.26 -18.22 11.13
N VAL A 12 1.25 -17.52 11.66
CA VAL A 12 0.73 -16.28 11.07
C VAL A 12 1.75 -15.12 11.15
N LEU A 13 2.51 -15.01 12.24
CA LEU A 13 3.62 -14.05 12.31
C LEU A 13 4.78 -14.40 11.36
N GLY A 14 5.05 -15.68 11.10
CA GLY A 14 6.09 -16.11 10.16
C GLY A 14 5.89 -15.54 8.75
N VAL A 15 4.64 -15.50 8.27
CA VAL A 15 4.27 -14.92 6.96
C VAL A 15 4.48 -13.41 6.92
N LEU A 16 4.27 -12.69 8.05
CA LEU A 16 4.50 -11.24 8.13
C LEU A 16 5.99 -10.88 8.20
N ILE A 17 6.81 -11.67 8.89
CA ILE A 17 8.25 -11.41 9.04
C ILE A 17 9.00 -11.56 7.69
N ALA A 18 8.56 -12.47 6.82
CA ALA A 18 9.15 -12.69 5.50
C ALA A 18 9.12 -11.45 4.57
N VAL A 19 8.22 -10.48 4.81
CA VAL A 19 8.03 -9.30 3.94
C VAL A 19 8.97 -8.14 4.30
N ALA A 20 9.67 -8.18 5.43
CA ALA A 20 10.54 -7.09 5.90
C ALA A 20 12.06 -7.34 5.75
N GLY A 21 12.47 -8.53 5.29
CA GLY A 21 13.86 -9.04 5.39
C GLY A 21 14.74 -8.94 4.13
N GLY A 22 14.39 -8.11 3.16
CA GLY A 22 15.07 -8.04 1.85
C GLY A 22 16.40 -7.26 1.81
N GLN A 23 17.37 -7.59 2.66
CA GLN A 23 18.75 -7.06 2.54
C GLN A 23 19.76 -8.19 2.30
N GLY A 24 20.39 -8.16 1.13
CA GLY A 24 21.40 -9.14 0.72
C GLY A 24 22.61 -9.12 1.65
N LYS A 25 22.93 -10.27 2.26
CA LYS A 25 24.19 -10.45 2.99
C LYS A 25 25.32 -10.72 2.01
N GLU A 26 26.00 -9.64 1.62
CA GLU A 26 27.27 -9.72 0.91
C GLU A 26 28.34 -10.36 1.82
N ASN A 27 28.66 -11.63 1.56
CA ASN A 27 29.61 -12.39 2.38
C ASN A 27 31.04 -11.87 2.18
N ARG A 28 31.51 -11.09 3.16
CA ARG A 28 32.84 -10.47 3.20
C ARG A 28 33.96 -11.50 3.41
N ALA A 29 34.34 -12.20 2.35
CA ALA A 29 35.49 -13.11 2.35
C ALA A 29 36.81 -12.36 2.53
N LYS A 30 37.70 -12.90 3.37
CA LYS A 30 39.02 -12.32 3.69
C LYS A 30 39.97 -12.42 2.49
N LYS A 31 40.62 -11.32 2.11
CA LYS A 31 41.76 -11.34 1.16
C LYS A 31 43.08 -11.62 1.91
N PRO A 32 43.91 -12.58 1.47
CA PRO A 32 45.34 -12.59 1.77
C PRO A 32 46.12 -11.68 0.80
N VAL A 33 47.33 -11.32 1.21
CA VAL A 33 48.27 -10.44 0.49
C VAL A 33 49.29 -11.29 -0.29
N GLY A 34 49.65 -10.92 -1.52
CA GLY A 34 50.89 -11.45 -2.13
C GLY A 34 51.05 -11.31 -3.65
N ALA A 35 52.28 -10.94 -4.05
CA ALA A 35 52.94 -11.14 -5.35
C ALA A 35 52.42 -10.43 -6.63
N ARG A 36 53.30 -9.58 -7.19
CA ARG A 36 53.24 -9.00 -8.54
C ARG A 36 53.75 -10.00 -9.60
N LYS A 37 53.20 -9.99 -10.82
CA LYS A 37 54.00 -10.25 -12.05
C LYS A 37 53.44 -9.50 -13.26
N LYS A 38 54.33 -9.05 -14.15
CA LYS A 38 54.05 -8.22 -15.35
C LYS A 38 53.92 -9.07 -16.62
N LEU A 39 53.00 -8.71 -17.52
CA LEU A 39 53.09 -8.85 -18.98
C LEU A 39 52.34 -7.63 -19.59
N ARG A 40 53.00 -6.66 -20.23
CA ARG A 40 53.33 -6.59 -21.68
C ARG A 40 52.12 -6.83 -22.58
N GLU A 41 51.50 -5.77 -23.10
CA GLU A 41 51.88 -4.95 -24.28
C GLU A 41 51.33 -5.53 -25.60
N ASN A 42 50.37 -4.82 -26.21
CA ASN A 42 50.51 -4.31 -27.58
C ASN A 42 49.35 -3.35 -27.95
N VAL A 43 49.71 -2.15 -28.43
CA VAL A 43 48.80 -1.11 -28.95
C VAL A 43 49.43 -0.48 -30.19
N PRO A 44 48.75 -0.43 -31.36
CA PRO A 44 49.22 0.32 -32.52
C PRO A 44 49.09 1.84 -32.32
N ARG A 45 50.03 2.62 -32.89
CA ARG A 45 50.18 4.07 -32.67
C ARG A 45 49.73 4.93 -33.85
N LYS A 46 49.03 6.04 -33.53
CA LYS A 46 49.04 7.37 -34.21
C LYS A 46 48.56 7.38 -35.69
N ALA A 47 48.19 8.49 -36.33
CA ALA A 47 48.18 9.93 -35.97
C ALA A 47 46.82 10.56 -36.45
N ASN A 48 46.54 11.88 -36.45
CA ASN A 48 47.31 13.08 -36.10
C ASN A 48 46.37 14.23 -35.63
N ARG A 49 46.90 15.44 -35.41
CA ARG A 49 46.16 16.71 -35.25
C ARG A 49 46.90 17.83 -36.00
N PRO A 50 46.21 18.89 -36.49
CA PRO A 50 46.75 20.25 -36.33
C PRO A 50 45.80 21.21 -35.57
N GLN A 51 46.36 22.33 -35.12
CA GLN A 51 45.70 23.36 -34.31
C GLN A 51 45.67 24.73 -35.03
N ASN A 52 44.93 25.68 -34.42
CA ASN A 52 44.96 27.15 -34.62
C ASN A 52 44.27 27.66 -35.91
N ALA A 53 43.44 28.71 -35.87
CA ALA A 53 43.72 30.02 -35.27
C ALA A 53 42.48 30.80 -34.75
N ARG A 54 42.76 31.84 -33.94
CA ARG A 54 41.94 33.04 -33.67
C ARG A 54 42.66 34.23 -34.35
N PRO A 55 41.98 35.29 -34.82
CA PRO A 55 41.42 36.36 -33.96
C PRO A 55 40.05 36.88 -34.48
N ASN A 56 39.41 37.97 -34.04
CA ASN A 56 39.77 39.10 -33.16
C ASN A 56 38.52 39.63 -32.40
N ALA A 57 38.70 40.50 -31.40
CA ALA A 57 37.60 41.02 -30.57
C ALA A 57 37.08 42.40 -31.00
N VAL A 58 35.79 42.69 -30.74
CA VAL A 58 35.26 44.07 -30.64
C VAL A 58 34.34 44.17 -29.40
N ASN A 59 34.63 45.10 -28.52
CA ASN A 59 33.84 45.40 -27.31
C ASN A 59 32.69 46.36 -27.63
N LYS A 60 31.46 46.06 -27.18
CA LYS A 60 30.42 47.05 -26.82
C LYS A 60 29.52 46.51 -25.69
N LYS A 61 29.68 47.08 -24.48
CA LYS A 61 28.63 47.14 -23.43
C LYS A 61 27.66 48.28 -23.80
N PRO A 62 26.36 48.20 -23.46
CA PRO A 62 25.95 48.73 -22.15
C PRO A 62 24.77 48.01 -21.45
N ASN A 63 24.59 48.43 -20.19
CA ASN A 63 23.38 48.34 -19.34
C ASN A 63 22.80 46.97 -19.00
N GLY A 64 23.04 46.56 -17.75
CA GLY A 64 22.29 45.48 -17.12
C GLY A 64 20.86 45.91 -16.77
N LYS A 65 19.90 45.03 -17.04
CA LYS A 65 18.67 44.93 -16.24
C LYS A 65 18.82 43.72 -15.32
N LYS A 66 18.43 43.87 -14.05
CA LYS A 66 18.40 42.75 -13.11
C LYS A 66 17.49 41.66 -13.69
N VAL A 67 18.05 40.48 -13.94
CA VAL A 67 17.24 39.28 -14.18
C VAL A 67 16.57 38.94 -12.85
N GLN A 68 15.33 39.38 -12.69
CA GLN A 68 14.47 38.84 -11.65
C GLN A 68 14.19 37.38 -12.05
N THR A 69 14.80 36.45 -11.32
CA THR A 69 14.42 35.05 -11.35
C THR A 69 12.93 34.96 -11.09
N ALA A 70 12.18 34.42 -12.05
CA ALA A 70 10.74 34.22 -11.90
C ALA A 70 10.49 33.37 -10.65
N GLU A 71 9.89 33.99 -9.63
CA GLU A 71 9.38 33.28 -8.47
C GLU A 71 8.38 32.24 -8.97
N ALA A 72 8.49 31.01 -8.47
CA ALA A 72 7.58 29.94 -8.84
C ALA A 72 6.18 30.26 -8.34
N GLN A 73 5.38 30.91 -9.18
CA GLN A 73 3.95 31.11 -8.97
C GLN A 73 3.26 29.74 -9.01
N GLY A 74 3.24 29.07 -7.87
CA GLY A 74 2.47 27.86 -7.66
C GLY A 74 1.00 28.19 -7.86
N ASN A 75 0.47 27.86 -9.05
CA ASN A 75 -0.96 27.90 -9.32
C ASN A 75 -1.63 26.88 -8.39
N GLY A 76 -2.13 27.36 -7.25
CA GLY A 76 -2.61 26.52 -6.15
C GLY A 76 -3.89 25.80 -6.54
N GLY A 77 -3.72 24.60 -7.12
CA GLY A 77 -4.73 23.86 -7.86
C GLY A 77 -6.09 23.77 -7.18
N ASP A 78 -7.15 23.73 -7.97
CA ASP A 78 -8.52 23.60 -7.47
C ASP A 78 -8.72 22.30 -6.67
N CYS A 79 -9.85 22.21 -5.94
CA CYS A 79 -10.18 20.99 -5.22
C CYS A 79 -10.30 19.80 -6.20
N GLU A 80 -9.54 18.73 -5.96
CA GLU A 80 -9.62 17.49 -6.73
C GLU A 80 -10.34 16.40 -5.91
N GLU A 81 -11.09 15.53 -6.57
CA GLU A 81 -11.72 14.37 -5.93
C GLU A 81 -10.65 13.33 -5.56
N ILE A 82 -10.73 12.75 -4.36
CA ILE A 82 -9.81 11.70 -3.93
C ILE A 82 -10.07 10.43 -4.72
N PHE A 83 -9.10 9.97 -5.52
CA PHE A 83 -9.20 8.70 -6.26
C PHE A 83 -8.41 7.55 -5.62
N LEU A 84 -7.66 7.79 -4.54
CA LEU A 84 -6.86 6.74 -3.89
C LEU A 84 -7.77 5.75 -3.14
N PRO A 85 -7.83 4.45 -3.49
CA PRO A 85 -8.80 3.50 -2.91
C PRO A 85 -8.71 3.38 -1.39
N MET A 86 -7.50 3.46 -0.83
CA MET A 86 -7.26 3.45 0.62
C MET A 86 -7.86 4.62 1.41
N CYS A 87 -8.27 5.70 0.74
CA CYS A 87 -8.84 6.89 1.38
C CYS A 87 -10.25 7.23 0.85
N LYS A 88 -10.53 7.01 -0.45
CA LYS A 88 -11.83 7.34 -1.07
C LYS A 88 -12.98 6.63 -0.35
N GLY A 89 -13.95 7.39 0.12
CA GLY A 89 -15.11 6.88 0.89
C GLY A 89 -14.80 6.39 2.32
N LEU A 90 -13.53 6.28 2.71
CA LEU A 90 -13.08 5.72 3.99
C LEU A 90 -12.63 6.80 4.99
N VAL A 91 -12.77 8.08 4.62
CA VAL A 91 -12.52 9.27 5.47
C VAL A 91 -13.67 10.28 5.30
N PRO A 92 -13.92 11.21 6.25
CA PRO A 92 -15.10 12.06 6.28
C PRO A 92 -14.99 13.29 5.35
N TYR A 93 -14.34 13.13 4.20
CA TYR A 93 -14.21 14.14 3.15
C TYR A 93 -13.83 13.47 1.82
N THR A 94 -14.28 14.05 0.72
CA THR A 94 -14.13 13.47 -0.64
C THR A 94 -13.13 14.22 -1.52
N HIS A 95 -12.71 15.43 -1.14
CA HIS A 95 -11.85 16.29 -1.94
C HIS A 95 -10.58 16.71 -1.20
N THR A 96 -9.47 16.68 -1.91
CA THR A 96 -8.13 17.09 -1.44
C THR A 96 -7.66 18.34 -2.19
N LYS A 97 -6.61 18.99 -1.70
CA LYS A 97 -5.90 20.06 -2.41
C LYS A 97 -4.40 19.88 -2.22
N LEU A 98 -3.68 19.68 -3.32
CA LEU A 98 -2.22 19.56 -3.34
C LEU A 98 -1.57 20.90 -3.77
N PRO A 99 -0.29 21.16 -3.39
CA PRO A 99 0.64 20.27 -2.71
C PRO A 99 0.32 20.01 -1.23
N ASN A 100 0.73 18.85 -0.73
CA ASN A 100 0.74 18.55 0.71
C ASN A 100 2.03 19.03 1.39
N GLN A 101 2.11 18.91 2.72
CA GLN A 101 3.28 19.32 3.53
C GLN A 101 4.59 18.59 3.19
N PHE A 102 4.53 17.51 2.39
CA PHE A 102 5.67 16.74 1.90
C PHE A 102 5.99 17.05 0.44
N ASN A 103 5.42 18.13 -0.12
CA ASN A 103 5.58 18.61 -1.49
C ASN A 103 5.11 17.65 -2.60
N HIS A 104 4.32 16.62 -2.30
CA HIS A 104 3.67 15.85 -3.36
C HIS A 104 2.60 16.72 -4.02
N THR A 105 2.66 16.84 -5.34
CA THR A 105 1.81 17.70 -6.18
C THR A 105 0.66 16.94 -6.83
N THR A 106 0.75 15.61 -6.90
CA THR A 106 -0.30 14.73 -7.46
C THR A 106 -0.67 13.60 -6.51
N GLN A 107 -1.92 13.13 -6.59
CA GLN A 107 -2.35 11.94 -5.83
C GLN A 107 -1.57 10.67 -6.23
N LEU A 108 -1.03 10.58 -7.45
CA LEU A 108 -0.19 9.45 -7.89
C LEU A 108 1.15 9.42 -7.13
N GLU A 109 1.76 10.58 -6.88
CA GLU A 109 2.94 10.68 -6.02
C GLU A 109 2.60 10.29 -4.57
N VAL A 110 1.46 10.77 -4.06
CA VAL A 110 0.96 10.36 -2.74
C VAL A 110 0.78 8.85 -2.64
N TYR A 111 0.12 8.22 -3.62
CA TYR A 111 -0.10 6.77 -3.66
C TYR A 111 1.24 6.04 -3.53
N LYS A 112 2.22 6.36 -4.38
CA LYS A 112 3.54 5.72 -4.35
C LYS A 112 4.23 5.86 -2.99
N HIS A 113 4.00 6.99 -2.30
CA HIS A 113 4.53 7.19 -0.96
C HIS A 113 3.80 6.37 0.11
N ILE A 114 2.46 6.31 0.10
CA ILE A 114 1.69 5.73 1.22
C ILE A 114 1.13 4.31 0.99
N GLU A 115 1.22 3.73 -0.21
CA GLU A 115 0.66 2.41 -0.53
C GLU A 115 1.12 1.33 0.46
N HIS A 116 2.40 1.33 0.83
CA HIS A 116 2.96 0.38 1.81
C HIS A 116 2.28 0.46 3.19
N THR A 117 1.62 1.57 3.51
CA THR A 117 0.91 1.77 4.79
C THR A 117 -0.54 1.28 4.77
N TRP A 118 -1.08 0.90 3.60
CA TRP A 118 -2.50 0.57 3.44
C TRP A 118 -2.92 -0.62 4.33
N ALA A 119 -2.11 -1.67 4.42
CA ALA A 119 -2.37 -2.79 5.32
C ALA A 119 -2.43 -2.40 6.82
N TYR A 120 -1.79 -1.29 7.23
CA TYR A 120 -1.85 -0.77 8.60
C TYR A 120 -3.01 0.22 8.81
N MET A 121 -3.48 0.90 7.76
CA MET A 121 -4.70 1.73 7.77
C MET A 121 -6.00 0.92 7.92
N ASP A 122 -5.92 -0.37 7.62
CA ASP A 122 -6.99 -1.36 7.77
C ASP A 122 -7.19 -1.88 9.18
N HIS A 123 -6.17 -1.76 10.03
CA HIS A 123 -6.22 -2.36 11.35
C HIS A 123 -7.30 -1.66 12.19
N SER A 124 -8.31 -2.43 12.64
CA SER A 124 -9.52 -1.89 13.29
C SER A 124 -9.30 -1.30 14.70
N CYS A 125 -8.06 -1.02 15.07
CA CYS A 125 -7.64 -0.38 16.33
C CYS A 125 -8.13 1.06 16.46
N SER A 126 -8.21 1.81 15.35
CA SER A 126 -8.78 3.16 15.35
C SER A 126 -9.15 3.64 13.96
N ASN A 127 -10.40 4.12 13.82
CA ASN A 127 -10.85 4.89 12.65
C ASN A 127 -9.96 6.13 12.39
N ASN A 128 -9.27 6.62 13.42
CA ASN A 128 -8.41 7.79 13.34
C ASN A 128 -7.03 7.48 12.71
N MET A 129 -6.63 6.21 12.58
CA MET A 129 -5.35 5.82 11.95
C MET A 129 -5.34 6.16 10.47
N ARG A 130 -6.29 5.59 9.70
CA ARG A 130 -6.52 5.93 8.29
C ARG A 130 -6.78 7.43 8.11
N LEU A 131 -7.62 8.02 8.96
CA LEU A 131 -7.91 9.46 8.91
C LEU A 131 -6.66 10.33 9.07
N THR A 132 -5.74 9.95 9.96
CA THR A 132 -4.49 10.69 10.17
C THR A 132 -3.60 10.59 8.94
N ILE A 133 -3.34 9.37 8.42
CA ILE A 133 -2.48 9.18 7.24
C ILE A 133 -3.09 9.86 6.01
N CYS A 134 -4.36 9.61 5.71
CA CYS A 134 -5.03 10.25 4.57
C CYS A 134 -5.05 11.78 4.71
N ALA A 135 -5.28 12.36 5.90
CA ALA A 135 -5.27 13.83 6.03
C ALA A 135 -3.87 14.46 6.00
N LEU A 136 -2.80 13.72 6.35
CA LEU A 136 -1.42 14.23 6.24
C LEU A 136 -0.96 14.34 4.77
N TYR A 137 -1.42 13.42 3.92
CA TYR A 137 -0.99 13.31 2.52
C TYR A 137 -2.02 13.78 1.49
N LEU A 138 -3.31 13.68 1.78
CA LEU A 138 -4.43 14.19 1.01
C LEU A 138 -5.22 15.20 1.88
N PRO A 139 -4.66 16.39 2.16
CA PRO A 139 -5.26 17.34 3.08
C PRO A 139 -6.59 17.86 2.54
N LYS A 140 -7.62 17.88 3.40
CA LYS A 140 -9.01 18.18 3.03
C LYS A 140 -9.11 19.56 2.37
N CYS A 141 -9.74 19.64 1.19
CA CYS A 141 -9.91 20.92 0.51
C CYS A 141 -10.83 21.88 1.28
N GLN A 142 -10.51 23.18 1.25
CA GLN A 142 -11.36 24.28 1.73
C GLN A 142 -11.54 25.36 0.65
N GLY A 143 -11.93 24.92 -0.56
CA GLY A 143 -12.08 25.78 -1.72
C GLY A 143 -10.74 26.38 -2.17
N LYS A 144 -10.66 27.73 -2.19
CA LYS A 144 -9.44 28.44 -2.57
C LYS A 144 -8.33 28.39 -1.51
N GLN A 145 -8.65 28.13 -0.24
CA GLN A 145 -7.65 28.02 0.83
C GLN A 145 -6.78 26.77 0.66
N ALA A 146 -5.60 26.75 1.28
CA ALA A 146 -4.76 25.57 1.36
C ALA A 146 -5.51 24.38 2.01
N GLY A 147 -5.17 23.15 1.61
CA GLY A 147 -5.75 21.95 2.22
C GLY A 147 -5.43 21.86 3.71
N ILE A 148 -6.39 21.37 4.52
CA ILE A 148 -6.18 21.20 5.97
C ILE A 148 -5.85 19.76 6.34
N GLY A 149 -4.76 19.59 7.10
CA GLY A 149 -4.34 18.31 7.67
C GLY A 149 -5.12 17.88 8.93
N PRO A 150 -4.75 16.77 9.58
CA PRO A 150 -5.41 16.29 10.78
C PRO A 150 -5.10 17.17 11.99
N CYS A 151 -6.03 17.21 12.93
CA CYS A 151 -5.75 17.81 14.23
C CYS A 151 -4.78 16.94 15.04
N LYS A 152 -4.01 17.56 15.94
CA LYS A 152 -3.20 16.87 16.95
C LYS A 152 -3.98 15.81 17.72
N THR A 153 -5.24 16.11 18.09
CA THR A 153 -6.13 15.17 18.77
C THR A 153 -6.52 13.95 17.92
N THR A 154 -6.61 14.09 16.60
CA THR A 154 -6.88 13.00 15.65
C THR A 154 -5.70 12.03 15.62
N CYS A 155 -4.49 12.57 15.46
CA CYS A 155 -3.25 11.79 15.49
C CYS A 155 -3.00 11.13 16.85
N LEU A 156 -3.19 11.86 17.96
CA LEU A 156 -3.00 11.31 19.31
C LEU A 156 -3.97 10.14 19.60
N ARG A 157 -5.20 10.21 19.08
CA ARG A 157 -6.18 9.12 19.19
C ARG A 157 -5.74 7.87 18.41
N ALA A 158 -5.22 8.06 17.19
CA ALA A 158 -4.61 6.97 16.42
C ALA A 158 -3.39 6.37 17.14
N LYS A 159 -2.44 7.20 17.58
CA LYS A 159 -1.21 6.79 18.27
C LYS A 159 -1.52 6.03 19.56
N LYS A 160 -2.51 6.49 20.35
CA LYS A 160 -2.95 5.83 21.59
C LYS A 160 -3.47 4.40 21.34
N ASN A 161 -4.37 4.23 20.38
CA ASN A 161 -5.07 2.97 20.21
C ASN A 161 -4.31 1.96 19.33
N CYS A 162 -3.54 2.43 18.35
CA CYS A 162 -2.84 1.58 17.39
C CYS A 162 -1.33 1.45 17.66
N GLY A 163 -0.71 2.41 18.35
CA GLY A 163 0.75 2.48 18.46
C GLY A 163 1.40 1.25 19.11
N GLN A 164 0.75 0.67 20.13
CA GLN A 164 1.22 -0.54 20.79
C GLN A 164 1.05 -1.78 19.90
N GLN A 165 -0.14 -1.97 19.30
CA GLN A 165 -0.41 -3.10 18.39
C GLN A 165 0.50 -3.07 17.15
N LEU A 166 0.80 -1.90 16.59
CA LEU A 166 1.76 -1.76 15.48
C LEU A 166 3.17 -2.24 15.87
N LYS A 167 3.59 -1.96 17.11
CA LYS A 167 4.87 -2.40 17.65
C LYS A 167 4.89 -3.90 17.96
N GLU A 168 3.81 -4.44 18.52
CA GLU A 168 3.73 -5.85 18.95
C GLU A 168 3.50 -6.81 17.78
N ILE A 169 2.57 -6.49 16.86
CA ILE A 169 2.17 -7.38 15.77
C ILE A 169 3.09 -7.25 14.55
N PHE A 170 3.55 -6.03 14.25
CA PHE A 170 4.29 -5.73 13.01
C PHE A 170 5.74 -5.28 13.25
N ALA A 171 6.21 -5.23 14.51
CA ALA A 171 7.52 -4.67 14.87
C ALA A 171 7.75 -3.21 14.40
N LEU A 172 6.67 -2.45 14.15
CA LEU A 172 6.73 -1.09 13.65
C LEU A 172 6.59 -0.06 14.77
N ASN A 173 7.64 0.72 14.99
CA ASN A 173 7.57 1.91 15.83
C ASN A 173 6.78 3.02 15.12
N TRP A 174 6.11 3.88 15.90
CA TRP A 174 5.46 5.08 15.39
C TRP A 174 6.50 6.01 14.75
N GLN A 175 6.42 6.21 13.43
CA GLN A 175 7.46 6.91 12.68
C GLN A 175 7.39 8.44 12.84
N GLU A 176 8.54 9.10 12.72
CA GLU A 176 8.71 10.55 12.83
C GLU A 176 7.73 11.35 11.93
N LYS A 177 7.52 10.90 10.69
CA LYS A 177 6.58 11.51 9.73
C LYS A 177 5.10 11.48 10.17
N PHE A 178 4.78 10.72 11.21
CA PHE A 178 3.45 10.64 11.82
C PHE A 178 3.41 11.28 13.22
N GLU A 179 4.44 12.03 13.63
CA GLU A 179 4.43 12.61 14.97
C GLU A 179 3.33 13.64 15.17
N CYS A 180 2.63 13.52 16.30
CA CYS A 180 1.45 14.34 16.58
C CYS A 180 1.81 15.71 17.16
N ALA A 181 3.06 15.90 17.59
CA ALA A 181 3.53 17.12 18.24
C ALA A 181 3.33 18.41 17.40
N PRO A 182 3.75 18.47 16.11
CA PRO A 182 3.64 19.68 15.26
C PRO A 182 2.22 19.97 14.74
N LEU A 183 1.26 19.06 14.93
CA LEU A 183 -0.07 19.21 14.32
C LEU A 183 -0.92 20.31 14.99
N PRO A 184 -1.78 20.99 14.22
CA PRO A 184 -2.62 22.07 14.74
C PRO A 184 -3.78 21.57 15.61
N ASN A 185 -4.32 22.46 16.45
CA ASN A 185 -5.52 22.21 17.26
C ASN A 185 -6.81 22.82 16.66
N LYS A 186 -6.69 23.82 15.79
CA LYS A 186 -7.79 24.56 15.14
C LYS A 186 -7.60 24.52 13.61
N ARG A 187 -8.69 24.66 12.84
CA ARG A 187 -8.70 24.59 11.36
C ARG A 187 -8.00 23.32 10.81
N CYS A 188 -8.50 22.17 11.23
CA CYS A 188 -7.91 20.85 10.97
C CYS A 188 -8.99 19.75 10.99
N VAL A 189 -8.70 18.61 10.38
CA VAL A 189 -9.62 17.45 10.34
C VAL A 189 -9.71 16.82 11.73
N LYS A 190 -10.90 16.92 12.32
CA LYS A 190 -11.23 16.50 13.69
C LYS A 190 -11.31 14.98 13.83
N PRO A 191 -11.12 14.43 15.05
CA PRO A 191 -11.22 12.99 15.28
C PRO A 191 -12.63 12.48 15.03
N VAL A 192 -12.72 11.29 14.47
CA VAL A 192 -13.96 10.51 14.37
C VAL A 192 -14.10 9.59 15.59
N LYS A 193 -15.33 9.13 15.87
CA LYS A 193 -15.57 8.09 16.88
C LYS A 193 -14.92 6.79 16.38
N ASP A 194 -14.16 6.11 17.24
CA ASP A 194 -13.80 4.71 16.99
C ASP A 194 -15.02 3.84 17.31
N GLU A 195 -15.28 2.86 16.47
CA GLU A 195 -16.27 1.82 16.74
C GLU A 195 -15.50 0.59 17.23
N PRO A 196 -15.89 -0.02 18.35
CA PRO A 196 -15.19 -1.19 18.87
C PRO A 196 -15.36 -2.39 17.93
N CYS A 197 -14.27 -3.12 17.75
CA CYS A 197 -14.24 -4.41 17.08
C CYS A 197 -14.22 -5.51 18.15
N SER A 198 -15.27 -6.34 18.22
CA SER A 198 -15.28 -7.48 19.15
C SER A 198 -14.46 -8.62 18.56
N GLN A 199 -13.21 -8.74 18.98
CA GLN A 199 -12.30 -9.81 18.53
C GLN A 199 -12.47 -11.05 19.41
N GLU A 200 -13.54 -11.82 19.18
CA GLU A 200 -13.46 -13.25 19.40
C GLU A 200 -12.76 -13.89 18.19
N TYR A 201 -11.91 -14.90 18.43
CA TYR A 201 -11.00 -15.47 17.44
C TYR A 201 -11.80 -16.11 16.26
N PRO A 202 -11.23 -16.21 15.05
CA PRO A 202 -11.95 -16.08 13.77
C PRO A 202 -13.19 -16.97 13.72
N SER A 203 -14.35 -16.32 13.81
CA SER A 203 -15.64 -16.99 13.58
C SER A 203 -15.91 -17.04 12.08
N CYS A 204 -16.51 -18.14 11.61
CA CYS A 204 -17.02 -18.21 10.26
C CYS A 204 -18.29 -17.36 10.16
N GLU A 205 -18.28 -16.37 9.26
CA GLU A 205 -19.41 -15.51 8.95
C GLU A 205 -19.80 -15.67 7.47
N SER A 206 -21.05 -15.36 7.12
CA SER A 206 -21.43 -15.36 5.71
C SER A 206 -20.76 -14.20 4.98
N ASN A 207 -20.01 -14.48 3.92
CA ASN A 207 -19.35 -13.45 3.12
C ASN A 207 -20.33 -12.65 2.24
N SER A 208 -21.59 -13.08 2.13
CA SER A 208 -22.61 -12.45 1.29
C SER A 208 -23.08 -11.08 1.83
N VAL A 209 -22.66 -10.72 3.05
CA VAL A 209 -22.75 -9.34 3.57
C VAL A 209 -21.81 -8.37 2.85
N ILE A 210 -20.83 -8.89 2.09
CA ILE A 210 -19.98 -8.12 1.19
C ILE A 210 -20.59 -8.23 -0.21
N THR A 211 -21.05 -7.09 -0.76
CA THR A 211 -21.86 -7.04 -1.99
C THR A 211 -21.13 -7.64 -3.19
N THR A 212 -19.85 -7.30 -3.36
CA THR A 212 -18.98 -7.87 -4.41
C THR A 212 -18.74 -9.38 -4.23
N CYS A 213 -19.06 -9.97 -3.07
CA CYS A 213 -18.94 -11.39 -2.77
C CYS A 213 -20.24 -12.17 -2.83
N ALA A 214 -21.39 -11.50 -3.01
CA ALA A 214 -22.66 -12.16 -3.24
C ALA A 214 -22.65 -13.04 -4.50
N ASN A 215 -23.44 -14.12 -4.47
CA ASN A 215 -23.62 -15.09 -5.55
C ASN A 215 -22.33 -15.82 -5.98
N LEU A 216 -21.42 -16.07 -5.04
CA LEU A 216 -20.27 -16.93 -5.23
C LEU A 216 -20.54 -18.30 -4.61
N THR A 217 -19.91 -19.35 -5.14
CA THR A 217 -20.10 -20.75 -4.68
C THR A 217 -19.60 -20.98 -3.26
N PHE A 218 -18.64 -20.17 -2.82
CA PHE A 218 -18.20 -20.09 -1.43
C PHE A 218 -18.97 -18.94 -0.74
N THR A 219 -19.77 -19.29 0.27
CA THR A 219 -20.67 -18.33 0.96
C THR A 219 -20.22 -17.99 2.39
N TRP A 220 -19.08 -18.54 2.82
CA TRP A 220 -18.52 -18.41 4.16
C TRP A 220 -17.07 -17.92 4.10
N GLY A 221 -16.77 -16.95 4.96
CA GLY A 221 -15.44 -16.40 5.17
C GLY A 221 -15.21 -16.09 6.63
N THR A 222 -14.12 -15.41 6.96
CA THR A 222 -13.82 -15.01 8.34
C THR A 222 -13.52 -13.52 8.46
N LEU A 223 -13.77 -12.99 9.66
CA LEU A 223 -13.34 -11.68 10.12
C LEU A 223 -12.70 -11.81 11.52
N PRO A 224 -11.69 -10.98 11.87
CA PRO A 224 -11.00 -10.03 11.00
C PRO A 224 -10.24 -10.72 9.85
N ASN A 225 -10.16 -10.04 8.70
CA ASN A 225 -9.33 -10.50 7.59
C ASN A 225 -7.83 -10.27 7.86
N MET A 226 -6.96 -10.65 6.91
CA MET A 226 -5.50 -10.59 7.07
C MET A 226 -4.91 -9.18 7.29
N PHE A 227 -5.69 -8.11 7.04
CA PHE A 227 -5.30 -6.72 7.28
C PHE A 227 -5.86 -6.17 8.60
N GLY A 228 -6.65 -6.96 9.32
CA GLY A 228 -7.31 -6.54 10.56
C GLY A 228 -8.61 -5.76 10.36
N GLN A 229 -9.21 -5.80 9.16
CA GLN A 229 -10.57 -5.30 8.96
C GLN A 229 -11.56 -6.33 9.52
N CYS A 230 -12.44 -5.90 10.43
CA CYS A 230 -13.48 -6.77 11.03
C CYS A 230 -14.91 -6.26 10.81
N ARG A 231 -15.10 -5.19 10.04
CA ARG A 231 -16.43 -4.63 9.75
C ARG A 231 -16.71 -4.77 8.26
N ALA A 232 -17.72 -5.57 7.93
CA ALA A 232 -18.19 -5.73 6.55
C ALA A 232 -18.49 -4.39 5.85
N LYS A 233 -18.91 -3.36 6.58
CA LYS A 233 -19.13 -2.00 6.04
C LYS A 233 -17.87 -1.37 5.44
N ASP A 234 -16.74 -1.42 6.14
CA ASP A 234 -15.48 -0.83 5.65
C ASP A 234 -14.95 -1.63 4.47
N ILE A 235 -15.08 -2.96 4.56
CA ILE A 235 -14.69 -3.90 3.51
C ILE A 235 -15.52 -3.66 2.24
N ASN A 236 -16.84 -3.48 2.36
CA ASN A 236 -17.72 -3.13 1.24
C ASN A 236 -17.27 -1.85 0.54
N ILE A 237 -16.95 -0.79 1.29
CA ILE A 237 -16.46 0.47 0.70
C ILE A 237 -15.15 0.22 -0.04
N GLU A 238 -14.19 -0.48 0.57
CA GLU A 238 -12.87 -0.67 -0.05
C GLU A 238 -12.89 -1.62 -1.25
N VAL A 239 -13.68 -2.71 -1.20
CA VAL A 239 -13.80 -3.66 -2.32
C VAL A 239 -14.65 -3.10 -3.46
N SER A 240 -15.62 -2.21 -3.18
CA SER A 240 -16.42 -1.55 -4.23
C SER A 240 -15.59 -0.67 -5.17
N HIS A 241 -14.40 -0.21 -4.73
CA HIS A 241 -13.42 0.45 -5.62
C HIS A 241 -12.93 -0.45 -6.75
N PHE A 242 -13.19 -1.76 -6.71
CA PHE A 242 -12.90 -2.70 -7.79
C PHE A 242 -14.11 -3.03 -8.66
N ASP A 243 -15.32 -2.55 -8.37
CA ASP A 243 -16.54 -2.91 -9.12
C ASP A 243 -16.43 -2.52 -10.61
N ALA A 244 -15.82 -1.37 -10.91
CA ALA A 244 -15.54 -0.96 -12.30
C ALA A 244 -14.50 -1.86 -13.00
N LEU A 245 -13.60 -2.52 -12.24
CA LEU A 245 -12.69 -3.54 -12.79
C LEU A 245 -13.43 -4.86 -13.03
N VAL A 246 -14.27 -5.29 -12.07
CA VAL A 246 -15.14 -6.47 -12.17
C VAL A 246 -16.05 -6.36 -13.40
N ALA A 247 -16.65 -5.19 -13.62
CA ALA A 247 -17.48 -4.92 -14.79
C ALA A 247 -16.74 -5.03 -16.15
N THR A 248 -15.40 -5.01 -16.18
CA THR A 248 -14.66 -5.26 -17.44
C THR A 248 -14.59 -6.74 -17.83
N ASN A 249 -14.99 -7.65 -16.93
CA ASN A 249 -14.88 -9.12 -17.10
C ASN A 249 -13.48 -9.59 -17.54
N CYS A 250 -12.42 -8.86 -17.15
CA CYS A 250 -11.03 -9.19 -17.48
C CYS A 250 -10.60 -10.60 -17.03
N HIS A 251 -11.22 -11.15 -15.97
CA HIS A 251 -11.06 -12.54 -15.57
C HIS A 251 -12.30 -13.07 -14.83
N LEU A 252 -12.76 -14.27 -15.17
CA LEU A 252 -13.94 -14.90 -14.57
C LEU A 252 -13.82 -15.02 -13.03
N ASN A 253 -12.61 -15.30 -12.54
CA ASN A 253 -12.34 -15.53 -11.13
C ASN A 253 -11.92 -14.25 -10.35
N LEU A 254 -12.05 -13.04 -10.92
CA LEU A 254 -11.68 -11.80 -10.21
C LEU A 254 -12.48 -11.62 -8.91
N LYS A 255 -13.79 -11.88 -8.91
CA LYS A 255 -14.62 -11.85 -7.70
C LYS A 255 -14.15 -12.89 -6.67
N PHE A 256 -13.83 -14.13 -7.10
CA PHE A 256 -13.29 -15.17 -6.23
C PHE A 256 -12.04 -14.70 -5.48
N PHE A 257 -11.09 -14.12 -6.22
CA PHE A 257 -9.84 -13.63 -5.65
C PHE A 257 -10.04 -12.45 -4.70
N LEU A 258 -10.77 -11.40 -5.12
CA LEU A 258 -11.03 -10.24 -4.25
C LEU A 258 -11.68 -10.68 -2.93
N CYS A 259 -12.66 -11.57 -2.99
CA CYS A 259 -13.36 -12.05 -1.80
C CYS A 259 -12.48 -12.94 -0.92
N GLY A 260 -11.67 -13.84 -1.49
CA GLY A 260 -10.70 -14.62 -0.71
C GLY A 260 -9.58 -13.79 -0.06
N VAL A 261 -9.38 -12.54 -0.50
CA VAL A 261 -8.45 -11.58 0.12
C VAL A 261 -9.14 -10.74 1.21
N TYR A 262 -10.34 -10.23 0.94
CA TYR A 262 -11.07 -9.35 1.86
C TYR A 262 -11.90 -10.10 2.91
N SER A 263 -12.25 -11.36 2.66
CA SER A 263 -12.93 -12.29 3.57
C SER A 263 -12.42 -13.72 3.31
N PRO A 264 -11.24 -14.07 3.86
CA PRO A 264 -10.59 -15.36 3.63
C PRO A 264 -11.51 -16.54 3.97
N PHE A 265 -11.39 -17.62 3.19
CA PHE A 265 -12.37 -18.71 3.16
C PHE A 265 -12.37 -19.49 4.48
N CYS A 266 -13.55 -19.74 5.06
CA CYS A 266 -13.68 -20.41 6.36
C CYS A 266 -14.08 -21.88 6.18
N VAL A 267 -13.15 -22.79 6.48
CA VAL A 267 -13.34 -24.24 6.35
C VAL A 267 -14.02 -24.78 7.60
N ARG A 268 -14.91 -25.77 7.45
CA ARG A 268 -15.62 -26.36 8.60
C ARG A 268 -14.63 -27.12 9.49
N ALA A 269 -14.68 -26.80 10.79
CA ALA A 269 -13.93 -27.41 11.90
C ALA A 269 -12.39 -27.24 11.85
N GLU A 270 -11.87 -26.59 12.89
CA GLU A 270 -10.47 -26.63 13.38
C GLU A 270 -9.34 -26.13 12.45
N THR A 271 -9.64 -25.81 11.20
CA THR A 271 -8.66 -25.36 10.21
C THR A 271 -8.51 -23.83 10.20
N PRO A 272 -7.30 -23.30 9.99
CA PRO A 272 -7.12 -21.87 9.75
C PRO A 272 -7.84 -21.46 8.46
N PHE A 273 -8.25 -20.19 8.38
CA PHE A 273 -8.82 -19.62 7.17
C PHE A 273 -7.85 -19.75 5.98
N MET A 274 -8.40 -20.02 4.80
CA MET A 274 -7.61 -20.24 3.59
C MET A 274 -7.65 -19.03 2.65
N PHE A 275 -6.55 -18.82 1.93
CA PHE A 275 -6.42 -17.78 0.91
C PHE A 275 -6.58 -18.36 -0.50
N PRO A 276 -6.89 -17.53 -1.52
CA PRO A 276 -6.75 -17.93 -2.91
C PRO A 276 -5.29 -18.25 -3.20
N CYS A 277 -5.03 -19.28 -4.00
CA CYS A 277 -3.65 -19.66 -4.34
C CYS A 277 -2.94 -18.57 -5.18
N LYS A 278 -1.60 -18.56 -5.11
CA LYS A 278 -0.72 -17.68 -5.87
C LYS A 278 -0.88 -17.82 -7.38
N GLU A 279 -1.19 -19.01 -7.85
CA GLU A 279 -1.33 -19.39 -9.25
C GLU A 279 -2.52 -18.64 -9.88
N ILE A 280 -3.71 -18.79 -9.31
CA ILE A 280 -4.92 -18.05 -9.75
C ILE A 280 -4.77 -16.53 -9.57
N CYS A 281 -4.03 -16.06 -8.56
CA CYS A 281 -3.69 -14.64 -8.46
C CYS A 281 -2.86 -14.16 -9.66
N ASN A 282 -1.86 -14.93 -10.10
CA ASN A 282 -1.02 -14.54 -11.23
C ASN A 282 -1.80 -14.43 -12.54
N GLU A 283 -2.68 -15.39 -12.82
CA GLU A 283 -3.62 -15.35 -13.96
C GLU A 283 -4.47 -14.08 -13.94
N ILE A 284 -5.13 -13.82 -12.81
CA ILE A 284 -5.98 -12.63 -12.62
C ILE A 284 -5.18 -11.35 -12.77
N ARG A 285 -3.98 -11.24 -12.18
CA ARG A 285 -3.13 -10.06 -12.31
C ARG A 285 -2.72 -9.85 -13.76
N GLN A 286 -2.29 -10.91 -14.47
CA GLN A 286 -1.89 -10.82 -15.87
C GLN A 286 -3.01 -10.30 -16.77
N ALA A 287 -4.25 -10.76 -16.56
CA ALA A 287 -5.40 -10.34 -17.34
C ALA A 287 -5.97 -8.96 -16.93
N CYS A 288 -6.05 -8.69 -15.63
CA CYS A 288 -6.76 -7.52 -15.09
C CYS A 288 -5.87 -6.30 -14.80
N GLU A 289 -4.55 -6.45 -14.59
CA GLU A 289 -3.67 -5.30 -14.33
C GLU A 289 -3.69 -4.24 -15.45
N PRO A 290 -3.70 -4.59 -16.76
CA PRO A 290 -3.83 -3.59 -17.83
C PRO A 290 -5.16 -2.81 -17.78
N HIS A 291 -6.24 -3.45 -17.32
CA HIS A 291 -7.55 -2.83 -17.14
C HIS A 291 -7.57 -1.92 -15.91
N TYR A 292 -7.02 -2.39 -14.79
CA TYR A 292 -6.84 -1.60 -13.57
C TYR A 292 -6.04 -0.32 -13.85
N ARG A 293 -4.88 -0.43 -14.51
CA ARG A 293 -4.05 0.72 -14.88
C ARG A 293 -4.77 1.72 -15.82
N ARG A 294 -5.74 1.27 -16.61
CA ARG A 294 -6.56 2.13 -17.49
C ARG A 294 -7.61 2.91 -16.70
N ILE A 295 -8.30 2.24 -15.77
CA ILE A 295 -9.40 2.81 -14.97
C ILE A 295 -8.86 3.74 -13.88
N TYR A 296 -7.89 3.29 -13.09
CA TYR A 296 -7.42 4.01 -11.90
C TYR A 296 -6.15 4.82 -12.19
N HIS A 297 -6.22 5.78 -13.14
CA HIS A 297 -5.20 6.81 -13.36
C HIS A 297 -3.72 6.32 -13.40
N ARG A 298 -3.46 5.17 -14.03
CA ARG A 298 -2.13 4.52 -14.10
C ARG A 298 -1.53 4.06 -12.76
N LEU A 299 -2.32 3.98 -11.68
CA LEU A 299 -1.91 3.33 -10.42
C LEU A 299 -1.38 1.90 -10.69
N PRO A 300 -0.31 1.45 -10.01
CA PRO A 300 0.18 0.08 -10.13
C PRO A 300 -0.80 -0.92 -9.48
N TRP A 301 -0.65 -2.21 -9.79
CA TRP A 301 -1.44 -3.26 -9.13
C TRP A 301 -1.25 -3.21 -7.60
N PRO A 302 -2.32 -3.10 -6.80
CA PRO A 302 -2.22 -2.85 -5.36
C PRO A 302 -1.33 -3.82 -4.61
N ASN A 303 -0.46 -3.32 -3.72
CA ASN A 303 0.37 -4.16 -2.84
C ASN A 303 -0.42 -5.20 -2.04
N LYS A 304 -1.68 -4.93 -1.68
CA LYS A 304 -2.56 -5.91 -1.03
C LYS A 304 -2.91 -7.12 -1.88
N LEU A 305 -2.89 -6.97 -3.21
CA LEU A 305 -3.27 -7.96 -4.21
C LEU A 305 -2.05 -8.58 -4.92
N GLN A 306 -0.84 -8.33 -4.42
CA GLN A 306 0.40 -8.85 -5.03
C GLN A 306 0.57 -10.34 -4.73
N CYS A 307 0.74 -11.15 -5.77
CA CYS A 307 0.61 -12.60 -5.68
C CYS A 307 1.70 -13.30 -4.86
N HIS A 308 2.84 -12.66 -4.60
CA HIS A 308 3.87 -13.17 -3.70
C HIS A 308 3.42 -13.26 -2.23
N ARG A 309 2.26 -12.67 -1.88
CA ARG A 309 1.69 -12.68 -0.52
C ARG A 309 0.84 -13.92 -0.21
N TYR A 310 0.53 -14.73 -1.22
CA TYR A 310 -0.35 -15.89 -1.06
C TYR A 310 0.43 -17.20 -1.18
N PRO A 311 0.00 -18.26 -0.47
CA PRO A 311 0.53 -19.62 -0.63
C PRO A 311 0.36 -20.14 -2.06
N SER A 312 1.28 -21.01 -2.48
CA SER A 312 1.17 -21.76 -3.73
C SER A 312 0.37 -23.04 -3.51
N SER A 313 -0.34 -23.52 -4.53
CA SER A 313 -0.95 -24.86 -4.50
C SER A 313 0.06 -26.00 -4.35
N GLU A 314 1.34 -25.75 -4.66
CA GLU A 314 2.45 -26.70 -4.51
C GLU A 314 3.04 -26.73 -3.09
N ASP A 315 2.60 -25.84 -2.18
CA ASP A 315 3.10 -25.78 -0.81
C ASP A 315 2.61 -27.00 0.02
N PRO A 316 3.52 -27.81 0.58
CA PRO A 316 3.13 -28.99 1.35
C PRO A 316 2.47 -28.60 2.67
N ASP A 317 2.89 -27.49 3.29
CA ASP A 317 2.59 -27.08 4.66
C ASP A 317 1.41 -26.10 4.73
N VAL A 318 1.21 -25.26 3.70
CA VAL A 318 0.17 -24.21 3.67
C VAL A 318 -0.87 -24.46 2.59
N LYS A 319 -2.12 -24.75 2.98
CA LYS A 319 -3.23 -24.93 2.03
C LYS A 319 -3.84 -23.61 1.57
N CYS A 320 -4.34 -23.65 0.34
CA CYS A 320 -4.95 -22.54 -0.38
C CYS A 320 -6.10 -23.08 -1.23
N VAL A 321 -6.91 -22.19 -1.81
CA VAL A 321 -8.09 -22.56 -2.61
C VAL A 321 -7.92 -22.11 -4.06
N MET A 322 -8.14 -23.02 -4.99
CA MET A 322 -8.34 -22.74 -6.41
C MET A 322 -9.84 -22.61 -6.75
N PRO A 323 -10.20 -21.95 -7.87
CA PRO A 323 -11.58 -21.92 -8.35
C PRO A 323 -12.15 -23.34 -8.52
N ASN A 324 -13.44 -23.51 -8.20
CA ASN A 324 -14.19 -24.76 -8.26
C ASN A 324 -13.87 -25.85 -7.22
N GLU A 325 -12.87 -25.65 -6.35
CA GLU A 325 -12.62 -26.54 -5.19
C GLU A 325 -13.60 -26.30 -4.01
N GLY A 326 -14.65 -25.53 -4.23
CA GLY A 326 -15.65 -25.19 -3.19
C GLY A 326 -16.37 -26.43 -2.64
N SER A 327 -16.68 -27.41 -3.50
CA SER A 327 -17.34 -28.65 -3.09
C SER A 327 -16.41 -29.59 -2.31
N THR A 328 -15.11 -29.59 -2.60
CA THR A 328 -14.14 -30.49 -1.96
C THR A 328 -13.71 -30.01 -0.58
N PHE A 329 -13.58 -28.69 -0.35
CA PHE A 329 -13.17 -28.15 0.95
C PHE A 329 -14.32 -27.85 1.91
N PHE A 330 -15.49 -27.41 1.41
CA PHE A 330 -16.55 -26.90 2.28
C PHE A 330 -17.73 -27.86 2.44
N GLY A 331 -17.86 -28.86 1.54
CA GLY A 331 -18.89 -29.89 1.53
C GLY A 331 -20.29 -29.36 1.23
N GLY A 332 -20.96 -29.96 0.24
CA GLY A 332 -22.36 -29.64 -0.12
C GLY A 332 -23.36 -29.91 0.99
#